data_AF-A0A7C3A4M8-F1
#
_entry.id   AF-A0A7C3A4M8-F1
#
_cell.length_a   1.000
_cell.length_b   1.000
_cell.length_c   1.000
_cell.angle_alpha   90.00
_cell.angle_beta   90.00
_cell.angle_gamma   90.00
#
_symmetry.space_group_name_H-M   'P 1'
#
loop_
_entity.id
_entity.type
_entity.pdbx_description
1 polymer ?
#
loop_
_entity_poly.entity_id
_entity_poly.type
_entity_poly.pdbx_seq_one_letter_code
_entity_poly.pdbx_strand_id
1 'polypeptide(L)'
;MGISKVLKLGEAMLLLSSSPQLFGMRRLEVVETTPERVAGALAIASKHAKIFLKRDEKTGTAWLRMVDAITAYTWMELKLPLHAHDQAMKKFGKIYGLEYVEFP
;
A
#
# COMPACT_ATOMS: atom_id res chain seq x y z
N MET A 1 -6.47 24.26 21.74
CA MET A 1 -6.43 22.86 22.20
C MET A 1 -7.13 22.00 21.17
N GLY A 2 -6.38 21.30 20.32
CA GLY A 2 -6.97 20.37 19.34
C GLY A 2 -7.19 19.03 20.00
N ILE A 3 -8.45 18.61 20.15
CA ILE A 3 -8.78 17.25 20.62
C ILE A 3 -8.45 16.31 19.45
N SER A 4 -7.28 15.67 19.49
CA SER A 4 -7.00 14.56 18.58
C SER A 4 -7.84 13.37 19.03
N LYS A 5 -8.99 13.17 18.38
CA LYS A 5 -9.81 11.98 18.60
C LYS A 5 -9.28 10.88 17.70
N VAL A 6 -8.76 9.82 18.30
CA VAL A 6 -8.38 8.61 17.57
C VAL A 6 -9.65 7.96 17.02
N LEU A 7 -9.81 7.98 15.70
CA LEU A 7 -10.91 7.31 15.01
C LEU A 7 -10.61 5.81 14.87
N LYS A 8 -11.62 4.97 15.08
CA LYS A 8 -11.50 3.55 14.71
C LYS A 8 -11.42 3.42 13.19
N LEU A 9 -10.76 2.38 12.69
CA LEU A 9 -10.59 2.16 11.25
C LEU A 9 -11.93 2.19 10.49
N GLY A 10 -12.98 1.57 11.04
CA GLY A 10 -14.32 1.59 10.43
C GLY A 10 -14.95 2.99 10.38
N GLU A 11 -14.75 3.81 11.40
CA GLU A 11 -15.24 5.20 11.43
C GLU A 11 -14.46 6.07 10.45
N ALA A 12 -13.14 5.89 10.37
CA ALA A 12 -12.29 6.56 9.38
C ALA A 12 -12.70 6.20 7.95
N MET A 13 -12.96 4.92 7.68
CA MET A 13 -13.45 4.46 6.38
C MET A 13 -14.82 5.05 6.01
N LEU A 14 -15.73 5.15 6.98
CA LEU A 14 -17.05 5.74 6.77
C LEU A 14 -16.95 7.24 6.49
N LEU A 15 -16.09 7.96 7.22
CA LEU A 15 -15.81 9.39 6.98
C LEU A 15 -15.16 9.63 5.62
N LEU A 16 -14.20 8.78 5.23
CA LEU A 16 -13.52 8.86 3.95
C LEU A 16 -14.46 8.60 2.77
N SER A 17 -15.40 7.66 2.90
CA SER A 17 -16.37 7.33 1.84
C SER A 17 -17.52 8.35 1.73
N SER A 18 -17.98 8.88 2.85
CA SER A 18 -19.10 9.83 2.90
C SER A 18 -18.70 11.30 2.71
N SER A 19 -17.46 11.66 3.01
CA SER A 19 -16.96 13.05 2.95
C SER A 19 -15.48 13.12 2.53
N PRO A 20 -15.12 12.59 1.34
CA PRO A 20 -13.74 12.61 0.84
C PRO A 20 -13.15 14.03 0.71
N GLN A 21 -14.01 15.04 0.59
CA GLN A 21 -13.60 16.44 0.47
C GLN A 21 -12.92 16.97 1.74
N LEU A 22 -13.22 16.39 2.92
CA LEU A 22 -12.54 16.71 4.18
C LEU A 22 -11.04 16.37 4.14
N PHE A 23 -10.64 15.51 3.18
CA PHE A 23 -9.28 15.07 2.98
C PHE A 23 -8.69 15.61 1.66
N GLY A 24 -9.31 16.63 1.05
CA GLY A 24 -8.87 17.20 -0.22
C GLY A 24 -9.11 16.28 -1.44
N MET A 25 -9.87 15.19 -1.27
CA MET A 25 -10.18 14.24 -2.33
C MET A 25 -11.53 14.56 -2.97
N ARG A 26 -11.59 14.53 -4.31
CA ARG A 26 -12.87 14.67 -5.03
C ARG A 26 -13.76 13.45 -4.87
N ARG A 27 -13.14 12.26 -4.85
CA ARG A 27 -13.82 10.96 -4.74
C ARG A 27 -12.86 9.95 -4.12
N LEU A 28 -13.40 9.05 -3.31
CA LEU A 28 -12.71 7.85 -2.86
C LEU A 28 -13.28 6.65 -3.62
N GLU A 29 -12.41 5.86 -4.24
CA GLU A 29 -12.75 4.54 -4.75
C GLU A 29 -11.94 3.50 -3.99
N VAL A 30 -12.62 2.52 -3.41
CA VAL A 30 -11.97 1.40 -2.74
C VAL A 30 -11.76 0.30 -3.76
N VAL A 31 -10.50 -0.04 -3.99
CA VAL A 31 -10.14 -1.17 -4.85
C VAL A 31 -10.11 -2.43 -3.99
N GLU A 32 -11.08 -3.31 -4.22
CA GLU A 32 -11.12 -4.59 -3.52
C GLU A 32 -9.96 -5.50 -3.94
N THR A 33 -9.43 -6.25 -2.98
CA THR A 33 -8.43 -7.28 -3.27
C THR A 33 -9.13 -8.54 -3.76
N THR A 34 -8.81 -8.99 -4.96
CA THR A 34 -9.34 -10.23 -5.55
C THR A 34 -8.34 -11.38 -5.43
N PRO A 35 -8.76 -12.65 -5.56
CA PRO A 35 -7.85 -13.79 -5.58
C PRO A 35 -6.74 -13.66 -6.63
N GLU A 36 -7.03 -13.09 -7.80
CA GLU A 36 -6.06 -12.85 -8.88
C GLU A 36 -5.00 -11.84 -8.46
N ARG A 37 -5.40 -10.77 -7.74
CA ARG A 37 -4.46 -9.80 -7.18
C ARG A 37 -3.57 -10.43 -6.12
N VAL A 38 -4.11 -11.32 -5.29
CA VAL A 38 -3.30 -12.07 -4.30
C VAL A 38 -2.29 -12.98 -5.01
N ALA A 39 -2.72 -13.71 -6.06
CA ALA A 39 -1.81 -14.55 -6.84
C ALA A 39 -0.70 -13.72 -7.52
N GLY A 40 -1.07 -12.58 -8.12
CA GLY A 40 -0.12 -11.64 -8.71
C GLY A 40 0.86 -11.05 -7.69
N ALA A 41 0.37 -10.69 -6.50
CA ALA A 41 1.18 -10.22 -5.39
C ALA A 41 2.21 -11.25 -4.93
N LEU A 42 1.80 -12.53 -4.81
CA LEU A 42 2.71 -13.63 -4.48
C LEU A 42 3.80 -13.82 -5.55
N ALA A 43 3.44 -13.72 -6.83
CA ALA A 43 4.40 -13.80 -7.92
C ALA A 43 5.43 -12.64 -7.88
N ILE A 44 4.97 -11.41 -7.64
CA ILE A 44 5.84 -10.24 -7.46
C ILE A 44 6.75 -10.41 -6.24
N ALA A 45 6.20 -10.84 -5.11
CA ALA A 45 6.96 -11.03 -3.89
C ALA A 45 8.06 -12.09 -4.04
N SER A 46 7.76 -13.19 -4.74
CA SER A 46 8.74 -14.22 -5.08
C SER A 46 9.88 -13.66 -5.94
N LYS A 47 9.53 -12.90 -6.99
CA LYS A 47 10.53 -12.26 -7.89
C LYS A 47 11.39 -11.22 -7.17
N HIS A 48 10.81 -10.49 -6.21
CA HIS A 48 11.45 -9.37 -5.50
C HIS A 48 11.55 -9.64 -4.01
N ALA A 49 12.03 -10.82 -3.63
CA ALA A 49 12.15 -11.26 -2.24
C ALA A 49 12.90 -10.25 -1.34
N LYS A 50 13.88 -9.51 -1.87
CA LYS A 50 14.62 -8.46 -1.13
C LYS A 50 13.78 -7.24 -0.75
N ILE A 51 12.66 -7.02 -1.44
CA ILE A 51 11.73 -5.91 -1.19
C ILE A 51 10.62 -6.37 -0.25
N PHE A 52 10.08 -7.57 -0.48
CA PHE A 52 8.86 -8.03 0.19
C PHE A 52 9.08 -9.06 1.29
N LEU A 53 10.31 -9.54 1.55
CA LEU A 53 10.59 -10.36 2.73
C LEU A 53 11.27 -9.53 3.81
N LYS A 54 10.64 -9.48 4.98
CA LYS A 54 11.22 -8.94 6.21
C LYS A 54 11.88 -10.08 6.98
N ARG A 55 13.20 -10.05 7.10
CA ARG A 55 13.93 -11.02 7.93
C ARG A 55 13.94 -10.57 9.37
N ASP A 56 13.62 -11.49 10.28
CA ASP A 56 13.89 -11.36 11.69
C ASP A 56 15.35 -11.77 11.93
N GLU A 57 16.16 -10.81 12.35
CA GLU A 57 17.59 -11.00 12.59
C GLU A 57 17.89 -11.96 13.75
N LYS A 58 16.95 -12.11 14.70
CA LYS A 58 17.14 -12.97 15.89
C LYS A 58 16.80 -14.42 15.60
N THR A 59 15.76 -14.67 14.80
CA THR A 59 15.26 -16.02 14.53
C THR A 59 15.67 -16.55 13.15
N GLY A 60 16.17 -15.69 12.27
CA GLY A 60 16.44 -16.03 10.86
C GLY A 60 15.16 -16.19 10.02
N THR A 61 13.98 -16.04 10.63
CA THR A 61 12.67 -16.23 9.97
C THR A 61 12.41 -15.09 8.99
N ALA A 62 11.93 -15.42 7.79
CA ALA A 62 11.51 -14.42 6.81
C ALA A 62 9.99 -14.33 6.74
N TRP A 63 9.44 -13.14 6.97
CA TRP A 63 8.02 -12.85 6.88
C TRP A 63 7.70 -12.12 5.59
N LEU A 64 6.69 -12.60 4.87
CA LEU A 64 6.18 -11.93 3.69
C LEU A 64 5.41 -10.65 4.09
N ARG A 65 5.83 -9.52 3.53
CA ARG A 65 5.10 -8.25 3.53
C ARG A 65 3.94 -8.32 2.54
N MET A 66 2.92 -9.10 2.87
CA MET A 66 1.82 -9.43 1.94
C MET A 66 1.02 -8.20 1.50
N VAL A 67 0.70 -7.30 2.45
CA VAL A 67 -0.04 -6.07 2.14
C VAL A 67 0.74 -5.21 1.13
N ASP A 68 2.04 -5.03 1.35
CA ASP A 68 2.89 -4.26 0.44
C ASP A 68 2.99 -4.92 -0.95
N ALA A 69 3.02 -6.26 -1.01
CA ALA A 69 3.00 -6.99 -2.28
C ALA A 69 1.67 -6.83 -3.04
N ILE A 70 0.54 -6.84 -2.32
CA ILE A 70 -0.79 -6.59 -2.90
C ILE A 70 -0.86 -5.15 -3.42
N THR A 71 -0.38 -4.18 -2.64
CA THR A 71 -0.30 -2.78 -3.07
C THR A 71 0.58 -2.63 -4.30
N ALA A 72 1.74 -3.29 -4.35
CA ALA A 72 2.65 -3.26 -5.49
C ALA A 72 2.04 -3.85 -6.77
N TYR A 73 1.37 -4.99 -6.66
CA TYR A 73 0.67 -5.59 -7.80
C TYR A 73 -0.47 -4.70 -8.30
N THR A 74 -1.30 -4.22 -7.39
CA THR A 74 -2.42 -3.31 -7.70
C THR A 74 -1.91 -2.03 -8.35
N TRP A 75 -0.79 -1.49 -7.87
CA TRP A 75 -0.15 -0.30 -8.43
C TRP A 75 0.36 -0.55 -9.86
N MET A 76 0.96 -1.71 -10.14
CA MET A 76 1.35 -2.10 -11.50
C MET A 76 0.14 -2.25 -12.44
N GLU A 77 -0.95 -2.81 -11.94
CA GLU A 77 -2.18 -3.04 -12.71
C GLU A 77 -2.85 -1.71 -13.08
N LEU A 78 -3.04 -0.83 -12.10
CA LEU A 78 -3.77 0.43 -12.27
C LEU A 78 -2.92 1.57 -12.84
N LYS A 79 -1.59 1.52 -12.64
CA LYS A 79 -0.63 2.57 -13.07
C LYS A 79 -0.98 3.97 -12.57
N LEU A 80 -1.66 4.07 -11.43
CA LEU A 80 -1.95 5.33 -10.76
C LEU A 80 -0.75 5.76 -9.88
N PRO A 81 -0.53 7.05 -9.63
CA PRO A 81 0.52 7.48 -8.71
C PRO A 81 0.32 6.89 -7.31
N LEU A 82 1.37 6.31 -6.73
CA LEU A 82 1.33 5.80 -5.36
C LEU A 82 1.83 6.88 -4.40
N HIS A 83 0.93 7.33 -3.54
CA HIS A 83 1.25 8.24 -2.44
C HIS A 83 1.58 7.45 -1.17
N ALA A 84 2.84 7.48 -0.72
CA ALA A 84 3.30 6.71 0.44
C ALA A 84 4.58 7.29 1.06
N HIS A 85 4.96 6.76 2.23
CA HIS A 85 6.27 6.96 2.87
C HIS A 85 6.92 5.60 3.15
N ASP A 86 7.27 4.88 2.08
CA ASP A 86 7.87 3.54 2.11
C ASP A 86 8.97 3.42 1.05
N GLN A 87 10.22 3.25 1.52
CA GLN A 87 11.40 3.16 0.67
C GLN A 87 11.46 1.89 -0.19
N ALA A 88 10.83 0.80 0.26
CA ALA A 88 10.74 -0.44 -0.52
C ALA A 88 9.81 -0.22 -1.73
N MET A 89 8.68 0.45 -1.52
CA MET A 89 7.75 0.82 -2.60
C MET A 89 8.36 1.85 -3.56
N LYS A 90 9.11 2.83 -3.04
CA LYS A 90 9.85 3.78 -3.88
C LYS A 90 10.87 3.08 -4.79
N LYS A 91 11.60 2.09 -4.26
CA LYS A 91 12.53 1.25 -5.06
C LYS A 91 11.77 0.42 -6.09
N PHE A 92 10.66 -0.19 -5.69
CA PHE A 92 9.82 -0.98 -6.57
C PHE A 92 9.30 -0.17 -7.76
N GLY A 93 8.79 1.05 -7.51
CA GLY A 93 8.32 1.95 -8.56
C GLY A 93 9.41 2.27 -9.59
N LYS A 94 10.65 2.50 -9.14
CA LYS A 94 11.80 2.71 -10.06
C LYS A 94 12.08 1.52 -10.98
N ILE A 95 11.92 0.28 -10.49
CA ILE A 95 12.16 -0.93 -11.29
C ILE A 95 11.15 -1.03 -12.45
N TYR A 96 9.91 -0.58 -12.23
CA TYR A 96 8.80 -0.73 -13.17
C TYR A 96 8.36 0.57 -13.85
N GLY A 97 9.05 1.69 -13.60
CA GLY A 97 8.69 2.99 -14.17
C GLY A 97 7.36 3.54 -13.67
N LEU A 98 7.01 3.27 -12.40
CA LEU A 98 5.75 3.71 -11.80
C LEU A 98 5.94 5.03 -11.03
N GLU A 99 4.94 5.91 -11.08
CA GLU A 99 4.96 7.22 -10.43
C GLU A 99 4.76 7.11 -8.91
N TYR A 100 5.78 7.52 -8.15
CA TYR A 100 5.77 7.50 -6.69
C TYR A 100 5.80 8.93 -6.15
N VAL A 101 4.87 9.25 -5.26
CA VAL A 101 4.75 10.56 -4.63
C VAL A 101 4.97 10.43 -3.12
N GLU A 102 6.06 11.00 -2.63
CA GLU A 102 6.38 11.03 -1.20
C GLU A 102 5.67 12.24 -0.57
N PHE A 103 4.89 12.03 0.49
CA PHE A 103 4.35 13.14 1.27
C PHE A 103 5.31 13.50 2.43
N PRO A 104 5.41 14.80 2.79
CA PRO A 104 6.20 15.30 3.92
C PRO A 104 5.71 14.80 5.28
#